data_AF-A0A261WLD3-F1
#
_entry.id   AF-A0A261WLD3-F1
#
_cell.length_a   1.000
_cell.length_b   1.000
_cell.length_c   1.000
_cell.angle_alpha   90.00
_cell.angle_beta   90.00
_cell.angle_gamma   90.00
#
_symmetry.space_group_name_H-M   'P 1'
#
loop_
_entity.id
_entity.type
_entity.pdbx_description
1 polymer ?
#
loop_
_entity_poly.entity_id
_entity_poly.type
_entity_poly.pdbx_seq_one_letter_code
_entity_poly.pdbx_strand_id
1 'polypeptide(L)'
;MSTASFRFGVMVGTALRECIRAVNQKPKPATVHVVAAQCRMMPAPVMTHDECENYCSVPAIVRRKGINLHDWYEANTQEAQTKPTKKPRKPRASKAAATPKMQDAEPPVKTPVRGSLDQLIA
;
A
#
# COMPACT_ATOMS: atom_id res chain seq x y z
N MET A 1 4.71 -76.72 -31.70
CA MET A 1 4.77 -75.32 -31.20
C MET A 1 4.99 -74.42 -32.41
N SER A 2 4.01 -73.56 -32.78
CA SER A 2 4.15 -72.71 -33.98
C SER A 2 5.13 -71.56 -33.70
N THR A 3 6.24 -71.51 -34.44
CA THR A 3 7.34 -70.55 -34.21
C THR A 3 6.96 -69.10 -34.55
N ALA A 4 6.02 -68.92 -35.48
CA ALA A 4 5.52 -67.61 -35.88
C ALA A 4 4.70 -66.93 -34.77
N SER A 5 3.83 -67.67 -34.09
CA SER A 5 3.02 -67.12 -32.99
C SER A 5 3.87 -66.78 -31.76
N PHE A 6 4.93 -67.56 -31.50
CA PHE A 6 5.91 -67.23 -30.45
C PHE A 6 6.64 -65.91 -30.74
N ARG A 7 7.15 -65.74 -31.97
CA ARG A 7 7.82 -64.49 -32.39
C ARG A 7 6.88 -63.29 -32.32
N PHE A 8 5.63 -63.47 -32.74
CA PHE A 8 4.61 -62.43 -32.63
C PHE A 8 4.36 -62.04 -31.17
N GLY A 9 4.19 -63.02 -30.27
CA GLY A 9 4.01 -62.77 -28.84
C GLY A 9 5.19 -62.05 -28.19
N VAL A 10 6.42 -62.38 -28.59
CA VAL A 10 7.63 -61.68 -28.11
C VAL A 10 7.63 -60.22 -28.58
N MET A 11 7.37 -59.96 -29.87
CA MET A 11 7.33 -58.58 -30.39
C MET A 11 6.25 -57.74 -29.70
N VAL A 12 5.03 -58.26 -29.60
CA VAL A 12 3.91 -57.57 -28.93
C VAL A 12 4.21 -57.34 -27.45
N GLY A 13 4.77 -58.34 -26.76
CA GLY A 13 5.14 -58.23 -25.35
C GLY A 13 6.22 -57.18 -25.10
N THR A 14 7.22 -57.08 -25.97
CA THR A 14 8.25 -56.04 -25.87
C THR A 14 7.71 -54.64 -26.14
N ALA A 15 6.87 -54.48 -27.17
CA ALA A 15 6.24 -53.20 -27.49
C ALA A 15 5.34 -52.72 -26.34
N LEU A 16 4.51 -53.61 -25.79
CA LEU A 16 3.64 -53.27 -24.67
C LEU A 16 4.44 -52.90 -23.41
N ARG A 17 5.51 -53.63 -23.11
CA ARG A 17 6.39 -53.33 -21.98
C ARG A 17 7.04 -51.95 -22.12
N GLU A 18 7.47 -51.58 -23.32
CA GLU A 18 8.04 -50.26 -23.60
C GLU A 18 6.99 -49.13 -23.49
N CYS A 19 5.77 -49.35 -23.96
CA CYS A 19 4.67 -48.40 -23.75
C CYS A 19 4.37 -48.18 -22.26
N ILE A 20 4.28 -49.26 -21.48
CA ILE A 20 4.08 -49.18 -20.02
C ILE A 20 5.24 -48.45 -19.34
N ARG A 21 6.48 -48.74 -19.77
CA ARG A 21 7.69 -48.07 -19.25
C ARG A 21 7.73 -46.58 -19.61
N ALA A 22 7.24 -46.19 -20.79
CA ALA A 22 7.17 -44.80 -21.20
C ALA A 22 6.10 -44.02 -20.42
N VAL A 23 4.91 -44.60 -20.22
CA VAL A 23 3.81 -43.97 -19.47
C VAL A 23 4.12 -43.86 -17.98
N ASN A 24 4.77 -44.87 -17.40
CA ASN A 24 5.11 -44.90 -15.98
C ASN A 24 6.49 -44.32 -15.66
N GLN A 25 7.20 -43.77 -16.64
CA GLN A 25 8.46 -43.11 -16.39
C GLN A 25 8.22 -41.86 -15.57
N LYS A 26 8.55 -41.94 -14.28
CA LYS A 26 8.60 -40.75 -13.42
C LYS A 26 9.61 -39.78 -14.06
N PRO A 27 9.25 -38.51 -14.28
CA PRO A 27 10.19 -37.54 -14.79
C PRO A 27 11.41 -37.53 -13.87
N LYS A 28 12.57 -37.78 -14.47
CA LYS A 28 13.86 -37.69 -13.76
C LYS A 28 13.90 -36.28 -13.16
N PRO A 29 14.05 -36.11 -11.83
CA PRO A 29 14.09 -34.77 -11.27
C PRO A 29 15.25 -34.05 -11.94
N ALA A 30 14.92 -32.99 -12.68
CA ALA A 30 15.93 -32.11 -13.22
C ALA A 30 16.78 -31.64 -12.04
N THR A 31 18.10 -31.69 -12.18
CA THR A 31 19.00 -31.07 -11.22
C THR A 31 18.79 -29.56 -11.30
N VAL A 32 17.78 -29.06 -10.60
CA VAL A 32 17.56 -27.64 -10.44
C VAL A 32 18.69 -27.16 -9.53
N HIS A 33 19.67 -26.49 -10.12
CA HIS A 33 20.56 -25.64 -9.35
C HIS A 33 19.72 -24.49 -8.83
N VAL A 34 19.15 -24.67 -7.64
CA VAL A 34 18.62 -23.58 -6.85
C VAL A 34 19.82 -22.74 -6.50
N VAL A 35 20.04 -21.67 -7.28
CA VAL A 35 20.95 -20.59 -6.88
C VAL A 35 20.46 -20.17 -5.50
N ALA A 36 21.34 -20.34 -4.51
CA ALA A 36 21.04 -19.95 -3.15
C ALA A 36 20.45 -18.54 -3.18
N ALA A 37 19.25 -18.38 -2.63
CA ALA A 37 18.62 -17.08 -2.51
C ALA A 37 19.67 -16.16 -1.89
N GLN A 38 20.11 -15.13 -2.63
CA GLN A 38 20.99 -14.12 -2.08
C GLN A 38 20.28 -13.58 -0.86
N CYS A 39 20.76 -13.96 0.33
CA CYS A 39 20.22 -13.51 1.59
C CYS A 39 20.42 -11.99 1.59
N ARG A 40 19.35 -11.25 1.30
CA ARG A 40 19.34 -9.80 1.43
C ARG A 40 19.41 -9.51 2.92
N MET A 41 20.62 -9.54 3.46
CA MET A 41 20.90 -9.10 4.81
C MET A 41 20.48 -7.64 4.89
N MET A 42 19.61 -7.34 5.85
CA MET A 42 19.23 -5.97 6.14
C MET A 42 20.49 -5.21 6.56
N PRO A 43 20.76 -4.03 5.99
CA PRO A 43 21.90 -3.23 6.42
C PRO A 43 21.81 -2.99 7.92
N ALA A 44 22.96 -3.04 8.59
CA ALA A 44 23.02 -2.69 10.00
C ALA A 44 22.53 -1.24 10.18
N PRO A 45 21.78 -0.96 11.26
CA PRO A 45 21.35 0.40 11.55
C PRO A 45 22.57 1.31 11.67
N VAL A 46 22.53 2.45 10.99
CA VAL A 46 23.63 3.42 10.94
C VAL A 46 23.92 4.04 12.32
N MET A 47 22.91 4.06 13.19
CA MET A 47 22.93 4.70 14.50
C MET A 47 22.48 3.71 15.58
N THR A 48 22.98 3.89 16.79
CA THR A 48 22.53 3.15 17.97
C THR A 48 21.11 3.57 18.37
N HIS A 49 20.43 2.71 19.14
CA HIS A 49 19.08 2.99 19.64
C HIS A 49 19.03 4.30 20.44
N ASP A 50 20.01 4.52 21.32
CA ASP A 50 20.03 5.69 22.20
C ASP A 50 20.22 7.00 21.41
N GLU A 51 20.99 6.97 20.32
CA GLU A 51 21.13 8.10 19.41
C GLU A 51 19.82 8.37 18.66
N CYS A 52 19.11 7.33 18.25
CA CYS A 52 17.80 7.45 17.60
C CYS A 52 16.77 8.09 18.52
N GLU A 53 16.68 7.64 19.77
CA GLU A 53 15.77 8.21 20.78
C GLU A 53 16.09 9.68 21.07
N ASN A 54 17.37 10.03 21.15
CA ASN A 54 17.78 11.42 21.31
C ASN A 54 17.32 12.28 20.11
N TYR A 55 17.41 11.77 18.88
CA TYR A 55 16.89 12.48 17.70
C TYR A 55 15.37 12.59 17.69
N CYS A 56 14.64 11.62 18.21
CA CYS A 56 13.17 11.66 18.29
C CYS A 56 12.68 12.64 19.34
N SER A 57 13.40 12.79 20.46
CA SER A 57 12.99 13.66 21.58
C SER A 57 12.98 15.15 21.23
N VAL A 58 13.94 15.62 20.42
CA VAL A 58 14.07 17.04 20.06
C VAL A 58 13.65 17.23 18.60
N PRO A 59 12.73 18.15 18.28
CA PRO A 59 12.32 18.42 16.89
C PRO A 59 13.49 18.80 15.98
N ALA A 60 13.44 18.37 14.71
CA ALA A 60 14.49 18.65 13.74
C ALA A 60 14.74 20.16 13.52
N ILE A 61 13.70 20.99 13.68
CA ILE A 61 13.82 22.45 13.58
C ILE A 61 14.74 23.04 14.65
N VAL A 62 14.73 22.48 15.86
CA VAL A 62 15.62 22.89 16.94
C VAL A 62 17.03 22.37 16.64
N ARG A 63 17.16 21.07 16.32
CA ARG A 63 18.46 20.42 16.10
C ARG A 63 19.25 20.96 14.92
N ARG A 64 18.59 21.23 13.78
CA ARG A 64 19.27 21.60 12.54
C ARG A 64 19.35 23.11 12.31
N LYS A 65 18.38 23.87 12.80
CA LYS A 65 18.29 25.32 12.55
C LYS A 65 18.53 26.17 13.79
N GLY A 66 18.69 25.55 14.97
CA GLY A 66 18.90 26.27 16.23
C GLY A 66 17.71 27.15 16.64
N ILE A 67 16.50 26.82 16.17
CA ILE A 67 15.31 27.63 16.41
C ILE A 67 14.82 27.38 17.83
N ASN A 68 14.52 28.46 18.56
CA ASN A 68 13.79 28.38 19.82
C ASN A 68 12.32 28.03 19.55
N LEU A 69 11.85 26.92 20.14
CA LEU A 69 10.48 26.43 19.99
C LEU A 69 9.43 27.43 20.46
N HIS A 70 9.74 28.16 21.53
CA HIS A 70 8.79 29.11 22.12
C HIS A 70 8.54 30.27 21.16
N ASP A 71 9.61 30.92 20.69
CA ASP A 71 9.51 32.02 19.72
C ASP A 71 8.86 31.56 18.41
N TRP A 72 9.19 30.34 17.96
CA TRP A 72 8.56 29.74 16.79
C TRP A 72 7.07 29.52 17.00
N TYR A 73 6.66 29.02 18.16
CA TYR A 73 5.26 28.79 18.50
C TYR A 73 4.46 30.10 18.50
N GLU A 74 4.96 31.14 19.18
CA GLU A 74 4.29 32.45 19.24
C GLU A 74 4.16 33.08 17.85
N ALA A 75 5.19 32.94 17.01
CA ALA A 75 5.17 33.50 15.66
C ALA A 75 4.25 32.76 14.68
N ASN A 76 4.03 31.46 14.87
CA ASN A 76 3.32 30.60 13.91
C ASN A 76 1.94 30.14 14.39
N THR A 77 1.67 30.22 15.68
CA THR A 77 0.42 29.74 16.29
C THR A 77 -0.38 30.93 16.78
N GLN A 78 -0.87 31.75 15.85
CA GLN A 78 -1.90 32.71 16.19
C GLN A 78 -3.25 31.97 16.23
N GLU A 79 -4.07 32.27 17.24
CA GLU A 79 -5.44 31.78 17.28
C GLU A 79 -6.14 32.15 15.97
N ALA A 80 -6.52 31.13 15.20
CA ALA A 80 -7.28 31.35 13.98
C ALA A 80 -8.52 32.15 14.34
N GLN A 81 -8.59 33.42 13.89
CA GLN A 81 -9.71 34.29 14.19
C GLN A 81 -11.00 33.54 13.84
N THR A 82 -11.73 33.15 14.88
CA THR A 82 -12.88 32.29 14.71
C THR A 82 -13.99 33.17 14.21
N LYS A 83 -14.11 33.19 12.88
CA LYS A 83 -15.11 33.90 12.07
C LYS A 83 -14.80 35.39 11.87
N PRO A 84 -14.67 35.87 10.61
CA PRO A 84 -14.67 37.30 10.36
C PRO A 84 -16.00 37.89 10.87
N THR A 85 -15.95 38.97 11.64
CA THR A 85 -17.13 39.73 12.07
C THR A 85 -17.95 40.08 10.83
N LYS A 86 -19.11 39.44 10.67
CA LYS A 86 -20.05 39.75 9.59
C LYS A 86 -20.48 41.20 9.76
N LYS A 87 -19.97 42.10 8.90
CA LYS A 87 -20.44 43.49 8.84
C LYS A 87 -21.95 43.47 8.54
N PRO A 88 -22.79 44.25 9.25
CA PRO A 88 -24.22 44.29 8.98
C PRO A 88 -24.44 44.83 7.57
N ARG A 89 -25.04 44.00 6.72
CA ARG A 89 -25.35 44.33 5.33
C ARG A 89 -26.56 45.28 5.33
N LYS A 90 -26.45 46.47 4.72
CA LYS A 90 -27.57 47.42 4.62
C LYS A 90 -28.78 46.73 3.95
N PRO A 91 -30.01 46.93 4.46
CA PRO A 91 -31.19 46.31 3.86
C PRO A 91 -31.43 46.92 2.47
N ARG A 92 -31.47 46.05 1.45
CA ARG A 92 -31.93 46.41 0.11
C ARG A 92 -33.46 46.38 0.14
N ALA A 93 -34.11 47.49 -0.21
CA ALA A 93 -35.56 47.56 -0.28
C ALA A 93 -36.09 46.48 -1.25
N SER A 94 -36.79 45.49 -0.70
CA SER A 94 -37.41 44.40 -1.46
C SER A 94 -38.89 44.72 -1.67
N LYS A 95 -39.31 44.87 -2.93
CA LYS A 95 -40.71 44.79 -3.33
C LYS A 95 -41.13 43.31 -3.25
N ALA A 96 -42.23 43.02 -2.53
CA ALA A 96 -42.84 41.70 -2.39
C ALA A 96 -43.20 41.09 -3.76
N ALA A 97 -43.39 39.78 -3.97
CA ALA A 97 -43.91 38.75 -3.08
C ALA A 97 -43.55 37.33 -3.58
N ALA A 98 -43.45 36.35 -2.66
CA ALA A 98 -44.05 35.01 -2.72
C ALA A 98 -43.49 34.12 -1.59
N THR A 99 -44.33 33.77 -0.61
CA THR A 99 -44.17 32.64 0.33
C THR A 99 -44.36 31.29 -0.40
N PRO A 100 -43.99 30.08 0.12
CA PRO A 100 -43.77 29.74 1.55
C PRO A 100 -42.64 28.72 1.91
N LYS A 101 -42.43 28.62 3.24
CA LYS A 101 -41.97 27.50 4.10
C LYS A 101 -40.47 27.13 4.24
N MET A 102 -39.98 27.44 5.45
CA MET A 102 -39.13 26.67 6.37
C MET A 102 -38.38 25.46 5.82
N GLN A 103 -37.05 25.42 6.03
CA GLN A 103 -36.43 24.57 7.06
C GLN A 103 -34.95 24.94 7.25
N ASP A 104 -34.57 25.04 8.53
CA ASP A 104 -33.21 25.15 9.05
C ASP A 104 -32.31 24.04 8.51
N ALA A 105 -31.11 24.40 8.01
CA ALA A 105 -30.00 23.46 7.89
C ALA A 105 -28.65 24.20 7.92
N GLU A 106 -27.79 23.76 8.84
CA GLU A 106 -26.39 24.16 9.02
C GLU A 106 -25.57 24.11 7.71
N PRO A 107 -24.57 24.99 7.50
CA PRO A 107 -23.71 24.91 6.33
C PRO A 107 -22.80 23.67 6.41
N PRO A 108 -22.66 22.88 5.32
CA PRO A 108 -21.89 21.64 5.35
C PRO A 108 -20.39 21.94 5.47
N VAL A 109 -19.78 21.45 6.56
CA VAL A 109 -18.33 21.39 6.74
C VAL A 109 -17.77 20.47 5.66
N LYS A 110 -16.99 21.04 4.72
CA LYS A 110 -16.29 20.27 3.69
C LYS A 110 -15.24 19.39 4.37
N THR A 111 -15.51 18.10 4.47
CA THR A 111 -14.53 17.10 4.87
C THR A 111 -13.45 16.97 3.79
N PRO A 112 -12.18 16.77 4.17
CA PRO A 112 -11.11 16.54 3.20
C PRO A 112 -11.37 15.24 2.45
N VAL A 113 -11.35 15.32 1.12
CA VAL A 113 -11.51 14.16 0.23
C VAL A 113 -10.27 13.28 0.36
N ARG A 114 -10.44 12.08 0.91
CA ARG A 114 -9.38 11.05 0.92
C ARG A 114 -9.46 10.31 -0.43
N GLY A 115 -8.36 10.29 -1.17
CA GLY A 115 -8.23 9.53 -2.42
C GLY A 115 -8.28 8.01 -2.16
N SER A 116 -8.51 7.22 -3.22
CA SER A 116 -8.57 5.75 -3.11
C SER A 116 -7.20 5.17 -2.77
N LEU A 117 -7.19 4.22 -1.83
CA LEU A 117 -6.00 3.48 -1.41
C LEU A 117 -5.40 2.64 -2.54
N ASP A 118 -6.22 2.22 -3.52
CA ASP A 118 -5.77 1.42 -4.66
C ASP A 118 -4.74 2.14 -5.54
N GLN A 119 -4.72 3.48 -5.51
CA GLN A 119 -3.72 4.27 -6.23
C GLN A 119 -2.34 4.30 -5.55
N LEU A 120 -2.24 3.90 -4.28
CA LEU A 120 -0.98 3.88 -3.52
C LEU A 120 -0.29 2.51 -3.49
N ILE A 121 -0.99 1.45 -3.86
CA ILE A 121 -0.51 0.07 -3.73
C ILE A 121 0.02 -0.48 -5.08
N ALA A 122 -0.10 0.29 -6.17
CA ALA A 122 0.37 -0.07 -7.51
C ALA A 122 1.82 0.34 -7.78
#